data_AF-A0A317T1M3-F1
#
_entry.id   AF-A0A317T1M3-F1
#
_cell.length_a   1.000
_cell.length_b   1.000
_cell.length_c   1.000
_cell.angle_alpha   90.00
_cell.angle_beta   90.00
_cell.angle_gamma   90.00
#
_symmetry.space_group_name_H-M   'P 1'
#
loop_
_entity.id
_entity.type
_entity.pdbx_description
1 polymer ?
#
loop_
_entity_poly.entity_id
_entity_poly.type
_entity_poly.pdbx_seq_one_letter_code
_entity_poly.pdbx_strand_id
1 'polypeptide(L)'
;TVDQALKLKKFGKIKGVDNMQDGLNRIYRLDEFMVILRQELAMRNLREKDVLRCLAHLYHRVSVYAHGNEGIITVSSADYAVSERAAVISLLKIQRKWGGTLEWQEVTDKGREVEYSGGVVESV
;
A
#
# COMPACT_ATOMS: atom_id res chain seq x y z
N THR A 1 5.49 29.52 3.03
CA THR A 1 5.84 30.34 1.84
C THR A 1 5.17 29.75 0.60
N VAL A 2 4.94 30.54 -0.46
CA VAL A 2 4.34 30.06 -1.74
C VAL A 2 5.08 28.82 -2.30
N ASP A 3 6.38 28.74 -2.05
CA ASP A 3 7.29 27.62 -2.32
C ASP A 3 6.74 26.21 -1.96
N GLN A 4 6.09 26.03 -0.80
CA GLN A 4 5.54 24.73 -0.39
C GLN A 4 4.33 24.32 -1.24
N ALA A 5 3.47 25.27 -1.61
CA ALA A 5 2.30 25.00 -2.45
C ALA A 5 2.69 24.67 -3.91
N LEU A 6 3.84 25.17 -4.37
CA LEU A 6 4.36 24.87 -5.71
C LEU A 6 5.07 23.51 -5.78
N LYS A 7 5.70 23.05 -4.70
CA LYS A 7 6.38 21.74 -4.62
C LYS A 7 5.45 20.52 -4.73
N LEU A 8 4.14 20.72 -4.58
CA LEU A 8 3.11 19.68 -4.83
C LEU A 8 2.58 19.68 -6.28
N LYS A 9 2.91 20.68 -7.12
CA LYS A 9 2.44 20.73 -8.51
C LYS A 9 3.24 19.79 -9.41
N LYS A 10 2.48 19.02 -10.22
CA LYS A 10 2.90 17.90 -11.09
C LYS A 10 3.35 16.64 -10.34
N PHE A 11 2.57 15.59 -10.57
CA PHE A 11 2.80 14.19 -10.23
C PHE A 11 4.17 13.71 -10.75
N GLY A 12 5.19 13.92 -9.93
CA GLY A 12 6.58 13.62 -10.22
C GLY A 12 7.41 13.44 -8.95
N LYS A 13 6.77 12.93 -7.88
CA LYS A 13 7.37 12.70 -6.55
C LYS A 13 8.61 11.79 -6.58
N ILE A 14 8.85 11.09 -7.69
CA ILE A 14 10.07 10.33 -7.94
C ILE A 14 10.65 10.68 -9.32
N LYS A 15 11.18 11.90 -9.45
CA LYS A 15 12.16 12.22 -10.52
C LYS A 15 13.54 11.68 -10.12
N GLY A 16 14.31 11.22 -11.12
CA GLY A 16 15.65 10.67 -10.91
C GLY A 16 15.62 9.45 -9.98
N VAL A 17 15.15 8.32 -10.50
CA VAL A 17 15.22 7.00 -9.87
C VAL A 17 15.80 6.03 -10.87
N ASP A 18 16.87 5.34 -10.47
CA ASP A 18 17.58 4.40 -11.31
C ASP A 18 16.86 3.04 -11.36
N ASN A 19 15.96 2.78 -10.41
CA ASN A 19 15.03 1.66 -10.39
C ASN A 19 13.79 1.97 -9.52
N MET A 20 12.75 1.13 -9.61
CA MET A 20 11.50 1.31 -8.87
C MET A 20 11.63 1.11 -7.35
N GLN A 21 12.51 0.20 -6.90
CA GLN A 21 12.71 -0.08 -5.47
C GLN A 21 13.31 1.14 -4.75
N ASP A 22 14.19 1.90 -5.37
CA ASP A 22 14.69 3.16 -4.80
C ASP A 22 13.61 4.27 -4.72
N GLY A 23 12.59 4.20 -5.58
CA GLY A 23 11.41 5.02 -5.45
C GLY A 23 10.59 4.65 -4.22
N LEU A 24 10.34 3.35 -4.03
CA LEU A 24 9.70 2.83 -2.82
C LEU A 24 10.52 3.18 -1.56
N ASN A 25 11.85 3.05 -1.60
CA ASN A 25 12.76 3.39 -0.50
C ASN A 25 12.66 4.88 -0.08
N ARG A 26 12.32 5.80 -1.01
CA ARG A 26 12.01 7.20 -0.69
C ARG A 26 10.64 7.36 -0.03
N ILE A 27 9.64 6.60 -0.46
CA ILE A 27 8.29 6.61 0.13
C ILE A 27 8.33 6.08 1.58
N TYR A 28 9.12 5.03 1.85
CA TYR A 28 9.22 4.44 3.19
C TYR A 28 9.86 5.36 4.24
N ARG A 29 10.56 6.42 3.80
CA ARG A 29 11.14 7.46 4.67
C ARG A 29 10.17 8.60 4.99
N LEU A 30 8.93 8.56 4.49
CA LEU A 30 7.90 9.55 4.81
C LEU A 30 7.24 9.21 6.15
N ASP A 31 7.12 10.19 7.05
CA ASP A 31 6.42 10.00 8.33
C ASP A 31 4.97 9.53 8.12
N GLU A 32 4.30 10.03 7.08
CA GLU A 32 2.94 9.60 6.72
C GLU A 32 2.84 8.12 6.31
N PHE A 33 3.93 7.51 5.82
CA PHE A 33 4.01 6.07 5.57
C PHE A 33 4.25 5.31 6.87
N MET A 34 5.21 5.76 7.70
CA MET A 34 5.55 5.09 8.96
C MET A 34 4.41 5.09 9.98
N VAL A 35 3.54 6.11 9.97
CA VAL A 35 2.30 6.12 10.76
C VAL A 35 1.33 5.03 10.31
N ILE A 36 1.09 4.90 9.00
CA ILE A 36 0.20 3.86 8.44
C ILE A 36 0.79 2.46 8.70
N LEU A 37 2.10 2.29 8.47
CA LEU A 37 2.79 1.03 8.71
C LEU A 37 2.64 0.56 10.16
N ARG A 38 2.76 1.47 11.14
CA ARG A 38 2.59 1.14 12.56
C ARG A 38 1.16 0.75 12.91
N GLN A 39 0.16 1.29 12.21
CA GLN A 39 -1.23 0.85 12.34
C GLN A 39 -1.40 -0.58 11.79
N GLU A 40 -0.89 -0.89 10.59
CA GLU A 40 -0.92 -2.25 10.04
C GLU A 40 -0.17 -3.27 10.92
N LEU A 41 1.00 -2.88 11.45
CA LEU A 41 1.79 -3.71 12.37
C LEU A 41 1.00 -4.05 13.64
N ALA A 42 0.35 -3.05 14.26
CA ALA A 42 -0.45 -3.24 15.46
C ALA A 42 -1.69 -4.11 15.20
N MET A 43 -2.46 -3.82 14.15
CA MET A 43 -3.67 -4.60 13.81
C MET A 43 -3.37 -6.08 13.49
N ARG A 44 -2.19 -6.36 12.92
CA ARG A 44 -1.77 -7.72 12.50
C ARG A 44 -0.85 -8.42 13.51
N ASN A 45 -0.59 -7.81 14.68
CA ASN A 45 0.36 -8.28 15.70
C ASN A 45 1.75 -8.64 15.14
N LEU A 46 2.27 -7.78 14.25
CA LEU A 46 3.54 -7.97 13.56
C LEU A 46 4.67 -7.14 14.20
N ARG A 47 5.91 -7.62 14.08
CA ARG A 47 7.11 -6.88 14.50
C ARG A 47 7.63 -6.01 13.35
N GLU A 48 7.96 -4.76 13.65
CA GLU A 48 8.45 -3.78 12.66
C GLU A 48 9.61 -4.33 11.82
N LYS A 49 10.59 -5.00 12.46
CA LYS A 49 11.75 -5.63 11.79
C LYS A 49 11.37 -6.61 10.66
N ASP A 50 10.28 -7.35 10.82
CA ASP A 50 9.90 -8.44 9.91
C ASP A 50 9.25 -7.85 8.65
N VAL A 51 8.52 -6.73 8.77
CA VAL A 51 7.97 -5.98 7.63
C VAL A 51 9.01 -5.05 6.99
N LEU A 52 9.90 -4.41 7.76
CA LEU A 52 11.03 -3.63 7.21
C LEU A 52 11.89 -4.49 6.25
N ARG A 53 12.06 -5.79 6.55
CA ARG A 53 12.73 -6.73 5.64
C ARG A 53 11.97 -6.94 4.33
N CYS A 54 10.63 -7.04 4.37
CA CYS A 54 9.78 -7.11 3.18
C CYS A 54 9.88 -5.83 2.33
N LEU A 55 9.87 -4.65 2.95
CA LEU A 55 9.95 -3.36 2.23
C LEU A 55 11.18 -3.27 1.32
N ALA A 56 12.35 -3.74 1.78
CA ALA A 56 13.61 -3.67 1.02
C ALA A 56 13.62 -4.44 -0.32
N HIS A 57 12.65 -5.33 -0.54
CA HIS A 57 12.52 -6.10 -1.79
C HIS A 57 11.07 -6.16 -2.31
N LEU A 58 10.22 -5.22 -1.87
CA LEU A 58 8.78 -5.24 -2.15
C LEU A 58 8.49 -5.14 -3.65
N TYR A 59 9.26 -4.33 -4.41
CA TYR A 59 9.08 -4.21 -5.86
C TYR A 59 9.18 -5.56 -6.57
N HIS A 60 10.20 -6.36 -6.23
CA HIS A 60 10.37 -7.70 -6.79
C HIS A 60 9.17 -8.59 -6.46
N ARG A 61 8.73 -8.63 -5.19
CA ARG A 61 7.56 -9.43 -4.78
C ARG A 61 6.29 -9.02 -5.55
N VAL A 62 5.94 -7.73 -5.61
CA VAL A 62 4.72 -7.31 -6.32
C VAL A 62 4.82 -7.43 -7.85
N SER A 63 6.02 -7.42 -8.43
CA SER A 63 6.22 -7.70 -9.86
C SER A 63 6.04 -9.18 -10.23
N VAL A 64 6.27 -10.10 -9.28
CA VAL A 64 6.15 -11.55 -9.52
C VAL A 64 4.68 -12.00 -9.49
N TYR A 65 3.90 -11.54 -8.52
CA TYR A 65 2.47 -11.88 -8.38
C TYR A 65 1.56 -10.77 -8.92
N ALA A 66 1.88 -10.26 -10.12
CA ALA A 66 1.11 -9.22 -10.80
C ALA A 66 -0.19 -9.74 -11.47
N HIS A 67 -0.78 -10.80 -10.91
CA HIS A 67 -1.99 -11.45 -11.41
C HIS A 67 -3.25 -10.66 -11.00
N GLY A 68 -4.31 -10.73 -11.80
CA GLY A 68 -5.60 -10.11 -11.45
C GLY A 68 -5.65 -8.58 -11.52
N ASN A 69 -4.72 -7.91 -12.23
CA ASN A 69 -4.72 -6.45 -12.45
C ASN A 69 -5.84 -5.97 -13.41
N GLU A 70 -7.04 -6.53 -13.32
CA GLU A 70 -8.20 -6.27 -14.19
C GLU A 70 -8.98 -5.00 -13.76
N GLY A 71 -8.25 -3.97 -13.29
CA GLY A 71 -8.78 -2.71 -12.77
C GLY A 71 -8.85 -2.61 -11.24
N ILE A 72 -8.72 -3.72 -10.51
CA ILE A 72 -8.65 -3.76 -9.03
C ILE A 72 -7.44 -4.59 -8.60
N ILE A 73 -6.54 -4.01 -7.81
CA ILE A 73 -5.37 -4.73 -7.26
C ILE A 73 -5.85 -5.69 -6.16
N THR A 74 -5.67 -6.99 -6.37
CA THR A 74 -5.99 -8.00 -5.36
C THR A 74 -4.74 -8.38 -4.56
N VAL A 75 -4.77 -8.15 -3.25
CA VAL A 75 -3.71 -8.51 -2.31
C VAL A 75 -4.11 -9.81 -1.60
N SER A 76 -3.77 -10.95 -2.20
CA SER A 76 -4.17 -12.29 -1.73
C SER A 76 -3.26 -12.85 -0.63
N SER A 77 -3.82 -13.63 0.29
CA SER A 77 -3.03 -14.43 1.24
C SER A 77 -2.34 -15.65 0.63
N ALA A 78 -2.77 -16.10 -0.55
CA ALA A 78 -2.11 -17.17 -1.28
C ALA A 78 -0.75 -16.72 -1.89
N ASP A 79 -0.66 -15.46 -2.32
CA ASP A 79 0.55 -14.88 -2.95
C ASP A 79 1.51 -14.24 -1.93
N TYR A 80 0.96 -13.64 -0.87
CA TYR A 80 1.69 -12.76 0.05
C TYR A 80 1.57 -13.18 1.53
N ALA A 81 2.72 -13.30 2.20
CA ALA A 81 2.78 -13.50 3.65
C ALA A 81 2.18 -12.29 4.40
N VAL A 82 1.74 -12.48 5.66
CA VAL A 82 1.06 -11.43 6.44
C VAL A 82 1.88 -10.15 6.57
N SER A 83 3.21 -10.27 6.69
CA SER A 83 4.15 -9.14 6.72
C SER A 83 4.27 -8.41 5.37
N GLU A 84 4.13 -9.13 4.26
CA GLU A 84 4.17 -8.58 2.91
C GLU A 84 2.87 -7.86 2.59
N ARG A 85 1.71 -8.44 2.97
CA ARG A 85 0.40 -7.78 2.87
C ARG A 85 0.38 -6.48 3.67
N ALA A 86 0.91 -6.47 4.88
CA ALA A 86 1.06 -5.24 5.68
C ALA A 86 1.89 -4.16 4.95
N ALA A 87 2.97 -4.53 4.28
CA ALA A 87 3.79 -3.62 3.47
C ALA A 87 3.05 -3.09 2.23
N VAL A 88 2.41 -3.97 1.44
CA VAL A 88 1.66 -3.58 0.24
C VAL A 88 0.47 -2.69 0.61
N ILE A 89 -0.29 -3.05 1.64
CA ILE A 89 -1.48 -2.30 2.07
C ILE A 89 -1.09 -0.94 2.68
N SER A 90 0.04 -0.84 3.37
CA SER A 90 0.58 0.46 3.79
C SER A 90 0.88 1.37 2.60
N LEU A 91 1.43 0.82 1.51
CA LEU A 91 1.72 1.54 0.27
C LEU A 91 0.43 1.96 -0.47
N LEU A 92 -0.60 1.11 -0.49
CA LEU A 92 -1.89 1.42 -1.11
C LEU A 92 -2.69 2.46 -0.28
N LYS A 93 -2.62 2.40 1.05
CA LYS A 93 -3.25 3.38 1.95
C LYS A 93 -2.61 4.76 1.90
N ILE A 94 -1.29 4.88 1.66
CA ILE A 94 -0.67 6.19 1.36
C ILE A 94 -0.98 6.66 -0.07
N GLN A 95 -1.03 5.75 -1.06
CA GLN A 95 -1.40 6.07 -2.44
C GLN A 95 -2.81 6.70 -2.52
N ARG A 96 -3.77 6.20 -1.73
CA ARG A 96 -5.12 6.80 -1.61
C ARG A 96 -5.12 8.28 -1.18
N LYS A 97 -4.07 8.79 -0.52
CA LYS A 97 -3.96 10.20 -0.13
C LYS A 97 -3.44 11.14 -1.23
N TRP A 98 -2.90 10.60 -2.33
CA TRP A 98 -2.18 11.41 -3.33
C TRP A 98 -3.01 11.76 -4.58
N GLY A 99 -4.22 11.21 -4.70
CA GLY A 99 -5.11 11.41 -5.84
C GLY A 99 -4.79 10.50 -7.04
N GLY A 100 -5.82 10.13 -7.80
CA GLY A 100 -5.73 9.06 -8.81
C GLY A 100 -5.59 7.69 -8.13
N THR A 101 -6.54 7.35 -7.27
CA THR A 101 -6.49 6.15 -6.44
C THR A 101 -6.55 4.90 -7.29
N LEU A 102 -5.68 3.94 -7.01
CA LEU A 102 -5.82 2.59 -7.55
C LEU A 102 -6.79 1.87 -6.62
N GLU A 103 -7.85 1.29 -7.15
CA GLU A 103 -8.76 0.48 -6.34
C GLU A 103 -8.12 -0.88 -6.05
N TRP A 104 -8.34 -1.36 -4.82
CA TRP A 104 -7.67 -2.54 -4.30
C TRP A 104 -8.51 -3.23 -3.22
N GLN A 105 -8.28 -4.52 -3.04
CA GLN A 105 -8.90 -5.35 -2.02
C GLN A 105 -7.86 -6.27 -1.39
N GLU A 106 -7.96 -6.51 -0.07
CA GLU A 106 -7.26 -7.64 0.55
C GLU A 106 -8.18 -8.87 0.50
N VAL A 107 -7.67 -9.99 -0.01
CA VAL A 107 -8.40 -11.26 -0.05
C VAL A 107 -7.68 -12.24 0.87
N THR A 108 -8.44 -12.92 1.73
CA THR A 108 -7.92 -14.02 2.54
C THR A 108 -8.58 -15.33 2.17
N ASP A 109 -7.87 -16.45 2.35
CA ASP A 109 -8.36 -17.79 2.01
C ASP A 109 -9.54 -18.25 2.91
N LYS A 110 -9.95 -17.44 3.89
CA LYS A 110 -11.29 -17.50 4.49
C LYS A 110 -12.24 -16.71 3.58
N GLY A 111 -12.88 -17.44 2.68
CA GLY A 111 -13.52 -16.86 1.49
C GLY A 111 -14.72 -15.94 1.74
N ARG A 112 -14.83 -14.91 0.89
CA ARG A 112 -16.01 -14.04 0.69
C ARG A 112 -16.64 -13.44 1.96
N GLU A 113 -15.86 -12.70 2.75
CA GLU A 113 -16.39 -11.49 3.39
C GLU A 113 -15.89 -10.28 2.60
N VAL A 114 -16.80 -9.63 1.88
CA VAL A 114 -16.51 -8.43 1.08
C VAL A 114 -16.98 -7.21 1.86
N GLU A 115 -16.14 -6.72 2.76
CA GLU A 115 -16.43 -5.54 3.57
C GLU A 115 -16.38 -4.25 2.72
N TYR A 116 -17.48 -3.99 2.00
CA TYR A 116 -17.70 -2.71 1.35
C TYR A 116 -17.77 -1.60 2.41
N SER A 117 -16.69 -0.81 2.51
CA SER A 117 -16.64 0.39 3.35
C SER A 117 -17.53 1.52 2.78
N GLY A 118 -18.86 1.32 2.76
CA GLY A 118 -19.79 2.20 2.08
C GLY A 118 -21.27 1.98 2.42
N GLY A 119 -21.71 2.56 3.56
CA GLY A 119 -23.13 2.88 3.80
C GLY A 119 -23.94 1.83 4.58
N VAL A 120 -24.41 2.23 5.75
CA VAL A 120 -25.30 1.49 6.66
C VAL A 120 -26.27 2.52 7.25
N VAL A 121 -27.60 2.41 7.19
CA VAL A 121 -28.48 1.37 6.57
C VAL A 121 -29.33 2.03 5.45
N GLU A 122 -30.53 1.66 4.98
CA GLU A 122 -31.66 0.81 5.43
C GLU A 122 -32.40 0.16 4.24
N SER A 123 -33.10 -0.96 4.51
CA SER A 123 -34.19 -1.50 3.70
C SER A 123 -35.38 -1.80 4.62
N VAL A 124 -36.60 -1.50 4.16
CA VAL A 124 -37.88 -1.75 4.85
C VAL A 124 -38.48 -3.07 4.37
#